data_AF-A0A510KDA3-F1
#
_entry.id   AF-A0A510KDA3-F1
#
_cell.length_a   1.000
_cell.length_b   1.000
_cell.length_c   1.000
_cell.angle_alpha   90.00
_cell.angle_beta   90.00
_cell.angle_gamma   90.00
#
_symmetry.space_group_name_H-M   'P 1'
#
loop_
_entity.id
_entity.type
_entity.pdbx_description
1 polymer ?
#
loop_
_entity_poly.entity_id
_entity_poly.type
_entity_poly.pdbx_seq_one_letter_code
_entity_poly.pdbx_strand_id
1 'polypeptide(L)'
;MIVMKKVKILLLFALVMIFGVNLLANDWEFGSEGGHIVPMNVSNISIKSERLHFKLEKFKSEYGTLDNEMVVTVRFVFDSPEAGEKYIGFITPEGGNEEWDEREHFKNFKTSVNGQNVSTKAYRLTDFAPKDVKQLEEVKKYYKEYDEDKARKEYEYYKKSYVYYFKANFKKGENIVEHSYRYDGSSGVGIVDFNYVWSTISKWKNQKVDNFEVIVEPGDALIAMPVVKTKDGKEIKWQLAGEGNVDYAYKENYETNEPYKVLYAKLKKGYLYFKTNNFKPEEEFELREIKGLRVNYVFPDKTEKGFKFKDDLTDNAYSIKYLDKDEIKNISDEELQIMRNYPYALAGYDFSDKKLKDYFSKFLWYVPTGKDVKLGEADYEYVKDVDKVINDRKNGK
;
A
#
# COMPACT_ATOMS: atom_id res chain seq x y z
N MET A 1 46.05 1.42 -27.16
CA MET A 1 45.62 1.90 -25.83
C MET A 1 44.85 3.24 -25.87
N ILE A 2 44.01 3.47 -26.89
CA ILE A 2 43.20 4.72 -27.02
C ILE A 2 41.70 4.41 -27.24
N VAL A 3 41.33 3.18 -27.58
CA VAL A 3 39.93 2.80 -27.85
C VAL A 3 39.14 2.44 -26.57
N MET A 4 39.80 1.99 -25.50
CA MET A 4 39.14 1.66 -24.22
C MET A 4 38.74 2.86 -23.36
N LYS A 5 39.19 4.09 -23.68
CA LYS A 5 38.85 5.29 -22.90
C LYS A 5 37.55 5.97 -23.33
N LYS A 6 36.98 5.65 -24.50
CA LYS A 6 35.72 6.26 -24.98
C LYS A 6 34.46 5.47 -24.63
N VAL A 7 34.57 4.22 -24.21
CA VAL A 7 33.42 3.40 -23.78
C VAL A 7 33.08 3.59 -22.29
N LYS A 8 34.03 4.04 -21.46
CA LYS A 8 33.79 4.33 -20.03
C LYS A 8 33.16 5.70 -19.76
N ILE A 9 33.15 6.60 -20.74
CA ILE A 9 32.52 7.94 -20.60
C ILE A 9 31.03 7.89 -21.01
N LEU A 10 30.62 6.93 -21.84
CA LEU A 10 29.21 6.75 -22.22
C LEU A 10 28.36 6.08 -21.12
N LEU A 11 28.97 5.25 -20.26
CA LEU A 11 28.30 4.61 -19.12
C LEU A 11 28.21 5.52 -17.88
N LEU A 12 29.00 6.60 -17.82
CA LEU A 12 28.94 7.59 -16.74
C LEU A 12 27.84 8.63 -16.96
N PHE A 13 27.37 8.82 -18.21
CA PHE A 13 26.24 9.69 -18.54
C PHE A 13 24.87 8.96 -18.43
N ALA A 14 24.87 7.63 -18.48
CA ALA A 14 23.64 6.82 -18.36
C ALA A 14 23.21 6.56 -16.90
N LEU A 15 24.13 6.68 -15.94
CA LEU A 15 23.83 6.59 -14.49
C LEU A 15 23.45 7.94 -13.86
N VAL A 16 23.65 9.05 -14.58
CA VAL A 16 23.25 10.41 -14.15
C VAL A 16 21.84 10.77 -14.65
N MET A 17 21.26 10.01 -15.59
CA MET A 17 19.88 10.19 -16.08
C MET A 17 18.83 9.43 -15.26
N ILE A 18 19.20 8.82 -14.13
CA ILE A 18 18.25 8.32 -13.10
C ILE A 18 18.11 9.35 -11.95
N PHE A 19 18.82 10.49 -12.02
CA PHE A 19 18.77 11.55 -11.01
C PHE A 19 18.33 12.88 -11.60
N GLY A 20 17.05 13.18 -11.39
CA GLY A 20 16.37 14.46 -11.58
C GLY A 20 14.87 14.13 -11.66
N VAL A 21 13.96 14.59 -10.82
CA VAL A 21 13.85 15.76 -9.95
C VAL A 21 12.85 15.34 -8.84
N ASN A 22 12.91 15.82 -7.60
CA ASN A 22 12.04 16.91 -7.15
C ASN A 22 12.48 17.36 -5.75
N LEU A 23 13.07 18.56 -5.69
CA LEU A 23 12.94 19.43 -4.53
C LEU A 23 11.55 20.06 -4.61
N LEU A 24 10.56 19.39 -4.02
CA LEU A 24 9.27 19.98 -3.65
C LEU A 24 9.14 19.82 -2.14
N ALA A 25 8.54 20.80 -1.47
CA ALA A 25 8.36 20.80 -0.03
C ALA A 25 7.82 19.44 0.47
N ASN A 26 8.55 18.81 1.40
CA ASN A 26 8.26 17.47 1.91
C ASN A 26 7.10 17.52 2.92
N ASP A 27 5.88 17.40 2.43
CA ASP A 27 4.69 17.05 3.23
C ASP A 27 4.40 15.54 3.12
N TRP A 28 5.45 14.70 3.20
CA TRP A 28 5.36 13.24 3.14
C TRP A 28 5.80 12.65 4.48
N GLU A 29 4.97 11.82 5.10
CA GLU A 29 5.30 11.09 6.33
C GLU A 29 5.55 9.63 5.96
N PHE A 30 6.82 9.26 5.83
CA PHE A 30 7.18 7.88 5.55
C PHE A 30 6.75 7.00 6.73
N GLY A 31 5.94 5.98 6.48
CA GLY A 31 5.58 4.96 7.47
C GLY A 31 5.95 3.55 6.97
N SER A 32 5.79 2.54 7.82
CA SER A 32 6.40 1.22 7.60
C SER A 32 5.75 0.40 6.49
N GLU A 33 6.49 -0.58 5.97
CA GLU A 33 6.02 -1.52 4.95
C GLU A 33 5.98 -2.96 5.50
N GLY A 34 5.13 -3.79 4.90
CA GLY A 34 5.22 -5.24 5.08
C GLY A 34 6.39 -5.82 4.27
N GLY A 35 6.92 -6.96 4.69
CA GLY A 35 7.95 -7.66 3.95
C GLY A 35 7.70 -9.16 3.90
N HIS A 36 8.48 -9.86 3.07
CA HIS A 36 8.49 -11.31 2.98
C HIS A 36 9.73 -11.90 3.68
N ILE A 37 9.66 -13.18 4.07
CA ILE A 37 10.76 -13.91 4.72
C ILE A 37 11.97 -14.01 3.78
N VAL A 38 13.16 -13.68 4.28
CA VAL A 38 14.44 -13.82 3.58
C VAL A 38 15.24 -14.98 4.21
N PRO A 39 15.69 -15.97 3.42
CA PRO A 39 16.63 -16.96 3.91
C PRO A 39 18.01 -16.32 4.03
N MET A 40 18.60 -16.37 5.22
CA MET A 40 19.90 -15.73 5.51
C MET A 40 21.09 -16.46 4.85
N ASN A 41 20.85 -17.70 4.39
CA ASN A 41 21.78 -18.50 3.60
C ASN A 41 21.07 -18.99 2.33
N VAL A 42 21.82 -19.22 1.25
CA VAL A 42 21.29 -19.88 0.03
C VAL A 42 20.58 -21.16 0.46
N SER A 43 19.26 -21.16 0.36
CA SER A 43 18.43 -22.21 0.92
C SER A 43 18.02 -23.18 -0.17
N ASN A 44 18.30 -24.47 0.02
CA ASN A 44 17.77 -25.53 -0.83
C ASN A 44 16.27 -25.81 -0.56
N ILE A 45 15.62 -24.96 0.25
CA ILE A 45 14.20 -25.01 0.56
C ILE A 45 13.43 -24.24 -0.52
N SER A 46 12.34 -24.82 -1.02
CA SER A 46 11.43 -24.16 -1.97
C SER A 46 10.10 -23.79 -1.32
N ILE A 47 9.40 -22.80 -1.88
CA ILE A 47 8.06 -22.41 -1.43
C ILE A 47 7.01 -23.13 -2.28
N LYS A 48 6.27 -24.05 -1.67
CA LYS A 48 5.17 -24.79 -2.30
C LYS A 48 3.89 -23.99 -2.34
N SER A 49 3.62 -23.24 -1.27
CA SER A 49 2.45 -22.40 -1.22
C SER A 49 2.71 -21.20 -0.33
N GLU A 50 2.14 -20.07 -0.73
CA GLU A 50 2.05 -18.89 0.10
C GLU A 50 0.65 -18.31 -0.04
N ARG A 51 0.06 -17.97 1.10
CA ARG A 51 -1.23 -17.30 1.19
C ARG A 51 -1.07 -16.04 2.02
N LEU A 52 -1.22 -14.89 1.38
CA LEU A 52 -1.18 -13.57 2.00
C LEU A 52 -2.60 -13.05 2.23
N HIS A 53 -2.84 -12.53 3.42
CA HIS A 53 -4.06 -11.83 3.77
C HIS A 53 -3.74 -10.46 4.32
N PHE A 54 -4.12 -9.44 3.56
CA PHE A 54 -4.05 -8.02 3.89
C PHE A 54 -5.43 -7.56 4.35
N LYS A 55 -5.51 -6.94 5.53
CA LYS A 55 -6.76 -6.38 6.05
C LYS A 55 -6.52 -4.98 6.58
N LEU A 56 -7.26 -4.00 6.05
CA LEU A 56 -7.29 -2.67 6.64
C LEU A 56 -8.18 -2.69 7.88
N GLU A 57 -7.60 -2.34 9.03
CA GLU A 57 -8.34 -2.18 10.29
C GLU A 57 -8.26 -0.74 10.76
N LYS A 58 -9.42 -0.20 11.19
CA LYS A 58 -9.48 1.15 11.74
C LYS A 58 -8.83 1.18 13.12
N PHE A 59 -7.96 2.16 13.35
CA PHE A 59 -7.38 2.46 14.65
C PHE A 59 -7.50 3.96 14.94
N LYS A 60 -7.46 4.32 16.22
CA LYS A 60 -7.41 5.72 16.62
C LYS A 60 -5.93 6.13 16.71
N SER A 61 -5.53 7.08 15.89
CA SER A 61 -4.18 7.65 15.92
C SER A 61 -3.95 8.43 17.21
N GLU A 62 -2.69 8.78 17.49
CA GLU A 62 -2.30 9.64 18.60
C GLU A 62 -2.89 11.06 18.49
N TYR A 63 -3.16 11.52 17.27
CA TYR A 63 -3.84 12.79 16.98
C TYR A 63 -5.36 12.71 17.16
N GLY A 64 -5.87 11.53 17.55
CA GLY A 64 -7.29 11.28 17.75
C GLY A 64 -8.09 11.09 16.46
N THR A 65 -7.43 11.06 15.30
CA THR A 65 -8.03 10.73 14.01
C THR A 65 -8.29 9.23 13.90
N LEU A 66 -9.27 8.85 13.10
CA LEU A 66 -9.58 7.44 12.83
C LEU A 66 -8.92 7.06 11.51
N ASP A 67 -7.79 6.36 11.60
CA ASP A 67 -6.98 5.95 10.45
C ASP A 67 -7.03 4.44 10.27
N ASN A 68 -6.42 3.94 9.19
CA ASN A 68 -6.30 2.51 8.95
C ASN A 68 -4.86 2.06 9.16
N GLU A 69 -4.69 0.89 9.72
CA GLU A 69 -3.44 0.14 9.71
C GLU A 69 -3.64 -1.15 8.89
N MET A 70 -2.57 -1.64 8.28
CA MET A 70 -2.59 -2.91 7.58
C MET A 70 -2.28 -4.04 8.55
N VAL A 71 -3.23 -4.94 8.75
CA VAL A 71 -3.02 -6.22 9.42
C VAL A 71 -2.69 -7.28 8.39
N VAL A 72 -1.53 -7.91 8.56
CA VAL A 72 -1.07 -8.98 7.65
C VAL A 72 -1.09 -10.30 8.37
N THR A 73 -1.64 -11.31 7.71
CA THR A 73 -1.40 -12.72 8.04
C THR A 73 -0.85 -13.41 6.81
N VAL A 74 0.26 -14.13 6.99
CA VAL A 74 0.88 -14.90 5.90
C VAL A 74 1.10 -16.33 6.33
N ARG A 75 0.80 -17.26 5.42
CA ARG A 75 1.02 -18.69 5.62
C ARG A 75 1.86 -19.24 4.48
N PHE A 76 3.03 -19.78 4.84
CA PHE A 76 3.94 -20.46 3.94
C PHE A 76 3.85 -21.99 4.11
N VAL A 77 3.99 -22.70 3.01
CA VAL A 77 4.33 -24.13 2.97
C VAL A 77 5.69 -24.24 2.31
N PHE A 78 6.71 -24.54 3.11
CA PHE A 78 8.08 -24.77 2.67
C PHE A 78 8.33 -26.25 2.45
N ASP A 79 9.08 -26.61 1.41
CA ASP A 79 9.56 -27.97 1.18
C ASP A 79 11.07 -28.04 1.42
N SER A 80 11.46 -28.76 2.47
CA SER A 80 12.84 -28.88 2.96
C SER A 80 13.46 -30.22 2.54
N PRO A 81 14.64 -30.24 1.90
CA PRO A 81 15.25 -31.49 1.45
C PRO A 81 15.72 -32.40 2.61
N GLU A 82 15.93 -31.81 3.79
CA GLU A 82 16.45 -32.47 4.98
C GLU A 82 15.79 -31.89 6.24
N ALA A 83 15.79 -32.69 7.31
CA ALA A 83 15.41 -32.21 8.63
C ALA A 83 16.56 -31.44 9.28
N GLY A 84 16.25 -30.51 10.17
CA GLY A 84 17.24 -29.81 10.99
C GLY A 84 16.79 -28.43 11.45
N GLU A 85 17.59 -27.85 12.35
CA GLU A 85 17.39 -26.48 12.81
C GLU A 85 17.68 -25.49 11.67
N LYS A 86 16.74 -24.59 11.42
CA LYS A 86 16.83 -23.53 10.40
C LYS A 86 16.74 -22.17 11.09
N TYR A 87 17.55 -21.25 10.59
CA TYR A 87 17.59 -19.85 11.01
C TYR A 87 16.89 -19.06 9.92
N ILE A 88 15.79 -18.40 10.29
CA ILE A 88 14.92 -17.70 9.35
C ILE A 88 14.85 -16.23 9.74
N GLY A 89 15.01 -15.34 8.75
CA GLY A 89 14.95 -13.90 8.92
C GLY A 89 13.72 -13.32 8.21
N PHE A 90 13.09 -12.33 8.83
CA PHE A 90 11.98 -11.58 8.28
C PHE A 90 12.32 -10.10 8.35
N ILE A 91 12.47 -9.46 7.19
CA ILE A 91 12.89 -8.06 7.08
C ILE A 91 11.64 -7.19 6.97
N THR A 92 11.57 -6.17 7.80
CA THR A 92 10.46 -5.20 7.79
C THR A 92 11.05 -3.81 7.57
N PRO A 93 10.84 -3.18 6.41
CA PRO A 93 11.18 -1.79 6.21
C PRO A 93 10.39 -0.93 7.21
N GLU A 94 11.08 -0.29 8.16
CA GLU A 94 10.46 0.75 8.99
C GLU A 94 10.36 2.02 8.15
N GLY A 95 9.25 2.74 8.27
CA GLY A 95 9.15 4.10 7.78
C GLY A 95 9.46 5.10 8.87
N GLY A 96 9.76 6.32 8.46
CA GLY A 96 9.93 7.48 9.32
C GLY A 96 10.65 8.58 8.53
N ASN A 97 10.37 9.84 8.87
CA ASN A 97 11.06 11.01 8.32
C ASN A 97 12.58 10.97 8.57
N GLU A 98 13.36 11.88 7.97
CA GLU A 98 14.84 11.87 8.05
C GLU A 98 15.38 11.71 9.50
N GLU A 99 14.65 12.20 10.50
CA GLU A 99 14.86 11.97 11.94
C GLU A 99 13.95 10.86 12.49
N TRP A 100 14.49 10.02 13.39
CA TRP A 100 13.75 8.92 14.02
C TRP A 100 12.69 9.52 14.98
N ASP A 101 11.42 9.16 14.80
CA ASP A 101 10.30 9.72 15.55
C ASP A 101 9.94 8.92 16.81
N GLU A 102 10.76 7.92 17.15
CA GLU A 102 10.57 7.00 18.28
C GLU A 102 9.28 6.16 18.24
N ARG A 103 8.58 6.12 17.10
CA ARG A 103 7.31 5.38 16.97
C ARG A 103 7.51 3.97 16.45
N GLU A 104 6.79 3.01 17.05
CA GLU A 104 6.76 1.61 16.59
C GLU A 104 5.70 1.45 15.48
N HIS A 105 6.09 1.76 14.24
CA HIS A 105 5.20 1.67 13.08
C HIS A 105 4.89 0.22 12.64
N PHE A 106 5.72 -0.74 13.03
CA PHE A 106 5.53 -2.17 12.79
C PHE A 106 5.44 -2.90 14.12
N LYS A 107 4.31 -3.56 14.39
CA LYS A 107 3.99 -4.07 15.74
C LYS A 107 3.33 -5.44 15.72
N ASN A 108 3.32 -6.08 16.89
CA ASN A 108 2.65 -7.35 17.17
C ASN A 108 3.09 -8.52 16.28
N PHE A 109 4.37 -8.57 15.88
CA PHE A 109 4.91 -9.71 15.13
C PHE A 109 4.82 -11.00 15.92
N LYS A 110 4.16 -11.99 15.35
CA LYS A 110 4.05 -13.34 15.89
C LYS A 110 4.38 -14.34 14.81
N THR A 111 5.04 -15.41 15.20
CA THR A 111 5.41 -16.51 14.31
C THR A 111 5.06 -17.85 14.92
N SER A 112 4.51 -18.75 14.11
CA SER A 112 4.41 -20.17 14.43
C SER A 112 5.01 -21.03 13.33
N VAL A 113 5.55 -22.18 13.73
CA VAL A 113 6.07 -23.21 12.82
C VAL A 113 5.41 -24.53 13.17
N ASN A 114 4.78 -25.15 12.17
CA ASN A 114 4.02 -26.40 12.33
C ASN A 114 3.00 -26.34 13.48
N GLY A 115 2.35 -25.19 13.65
CA GLY A 115 1.35 -24.95 14.70
C GLY A 115 1.93 -24.63 16.09
N GLN A 116 3.25 -24.56 16.24
CA GLN A 116 3.90 -24.19 17.50
C GLN A 116 4.46 -22.77 17.43
N ASN A 117 4.11 -21.93 18.39
CA ASN A 117 4.68 -20.59 18.50
C ASN A 117 6.19 -20.67 18.75
N VAL A 118 6.94 -19.84 18.04
CA VAL A 118 8.40 -19.74 18.19
C VAL A 118 8.77 -18.35 18.69
N SER A 119 9.78 -18.28 19.55
CA SER A 119 10.30 -17.00 20.03
C SER A 119 11.03 -16.28 18.91
N THR A 120 10.72 -15.01 18.72
CA THR A 120 11.35 -14.13 17.74
C THR A 120 12.27 -13.14 18.43
N LYS A 121 13.48 -12.94 17.91
CA LYS A 121 14.36 -11.85 18.31
C LYS A 121 14.38 -10.79 17.21
N ALA A 122 14.08 -9.55 17.55
CA ALA A 122 14.18 -8.42 16.64
C ALA A 122 15.51 -7.71 16.84
N TYR A 123 16.17 -7.33 15.75
CA TYR A 123 17.34 -6.46 15.77
C TYR A 123 17.12 -5.33 14.76
N ARG A 124 17.49 -4.10 15.11
CA ARG A 124 17.52 -3.00 14.13
C ARG A 124 18.71 -3.20 13.23
N LEU A 125 18.57 -3.01 11.92
CA LEU A 125 19.73 -3.06 11.02
C LEU A 125 20.82 -2.02 11.38
N THR A 126 20.46 -0.92 12.04
CA THR A 126 21.44 0.00 12.63
C THR A 126 22.31 -0.60 13.71
N ASP A 127 21.82 -1.58 14.47
CA ASP A 127 22.60 -2.26 15.51
C ASP A 127 23.68 -3.18 14.89
N PHE A 128 23.60 -3.42 13.58
CA PHE A 128 24.62 -4.14 12.81
C PHE A 128 25.73 -3.21 12.30
N ALA A 129 25.61 -1.89 12.53
CA ALA A 129 26.70 -0.95 12.27
C ALA A 129 27.89 -1.31 13.17
N PRO A 130 29.13 -1.36 12.64
CA PRO A 130 30.29 -1.77 13.42
C PRO A 130 30.66 -0.67 14.41
N LYS A 131 30.03 -0.69 15.60
CA LYS A 131 30.56 -0.02 16.80
C LYS A 131 30.56 -0.87 18.06
N ASP A 132 30.07 -2.11 18.03
CA ASP A 132 30.26 -3.05 19.14
C ASP A 132 30.55 -4.49 18.69
N VAL A 133 31.74 -4.98 19.04
CA VAL A 133 32.35 -6.24 18.57
C VAL A 133 31.56 -7.49 19.02
N LYS A 134 30.68 -7.40 20.01
CA LYS A 134 29.91 -8.55 20.53
C LYS A 134 28.64 -8.87 19.74
N GLN A 135 27.95 -7.87 19.19
CA GLN A 135 26.73 -8.07 18.40
C GLN A 135 27.06 -8.66 17.02
N LEU A 136 28.17 -8.20 16.43
CA LEU A 136 28.68 -8.71 15.16
C LEU A 136 28.95 -10.23 15.16
N GLU A 137 29.44 -10.80 16.28
CA GLU A 137 29.66 -12.26 16.41
C GLU A 137 28.36 -13.08 16.52
N GLU A 138 27.26 -12.50 17.02
CA GLU A 138 25.95 -13.17 16.99
C GLU A 138 25.35 -13.12 15.59
N VAL A 139 25.48 -11.99 14.90
CA VAL A 139 25.03 -11.76 13.53
C VAL A 139 25.74 -12.66 12.52
N LYS A 140 27.07 -12.78 12.62
CA LYS A 140 27.88 -13.64 11.73
C LYS A 140 27.39 -15.09 11.72
N LYS A 141 26.75 -15.57 12.79
CA LYS A 141 26.17 -16.94 12.84
C LYS A 141 25.03 -17.14 11.85
N TYR A 142 24.40 -16.06 11.38
CA TYR A 142 23.28 -16.11 10.44
C TYR A 142 23.74 -16.08 8.98
N TYR A 143 25.00 -15.69 8.68
CA TYR A 143 25.53 -15.56 7.32
C TYR A 143 26.69 -16.55 7.07
N LYS A 144 26.60 -17.36 6.01
CA LYS A 144 27.65 -18.33 5.65
C LYS A 144 28.94 -17.68 5.13
N GLU A 145 28.81 -16.55 4.44
CA GLU A 145 29.92 -15.71 3.95
C GLU A 145 29.52 -14.25 4.19
N TYR A 146 30.22 -13.54 5.08
CA TYR A 146 29.95 -12.14 5.41
C TYR A 146 30.82 -11.22 4.53
N ASP A 147 30.19 -10.46 3.64
CA ASP A 147 30.83 -9.41 2.84
C ASP A 147 30.54 -8.04 3.47
N GLU A 148 31.57 -7.41 4.01
CA GLU A 148 31.47 -6.19 4.78
C GLU A 148 31.07 -4.97 3.93
N ASP A 149 31.52 -4.87 2.68
CA ASP A 149 31.20 -3.76 1.78
C ASP A 149 29.75 -3.85 1.29
N LYS A 150 29.29 -5.08 1.00
CA LYS A 150 27.89 -5.33 0.63
C LYS A 150 26.96 -5.10 1.82
N ALA A 151 27.32 -5.59 3.00
CA ALA A 151 26.59 -5.34 4.23
C ALA A 151 26.51 -3.84 4.55
N ARG A 152 27.57 -3.07 4.28
CA ARG A 152 27.57 -1.61 4.49
C ARG A 152 26.64 -0.86 3.54
N LYS A 153 26.57 -1.27 2.27
CA LYS A 153 25.62 -0.68 1.30
C LYS A 153 24.17 -1.03 1.62
N GLU A 154 23.92 -2.28 1.99
CA GLU A 154 22.60 -2.71 2.48
C GLU A 154 22.25 -1.96 3.79
N TYR A 155 23.21 -1.74 4.69
CA TYR A 155 23.05 -0.92 5.89
C TYR A 155 22.68 0.54 5.58
N GLU A 156 23.36 1.20 4.64
CA GLU A 156 23.05 2.59 4.27
C GLU A 156 21.63 2.72 3.71
N TYR A 157 21.15 1.70 2.98
CA TYR A 157 19.82 1.64 2.40
C TYR A 157 18.73 1.25 3.41
N TYR A 158 19.00 0.28 4.28
CA TYR A 158 18.03 -0.28 5.24
C TYR A 158 18.25 0.20 6.67
N LYS A 159 18.90 1.35 6.90
CA LYS A 159 19.28 1.82 8.26
C LYS A 159 18.11 1.83 9.25
N LYS A 160 16.86 1.94 8.79
CA LYS A 160 15.67 1.96 9.65
C LYS A 160 14.97 0.60 9.77
N SER A 161 15.32 -0.40 8.97
CA SER A 161 14.57 -1.67 8.98
C SER A 161 14.92 -2.55 10.18
N TYR A 162 13.93 -3.31 10.67
CA TYR A 162 14.16 -4.41 11.61
C TYR A 162 14.30 -5.72 10.86
N VAL A 163 15.11 -6.61 11.42
CA VAL A 163 15.10 -8.02 11.04
C VAL A 163 14.66 -8.85 12.24
N TYR A 164 13.58 -9.59 12.05
CA TYR A 164 13.06 -10.55 13.00
C TYR A 164 13.65 -11.92 12.68
N TYR A 165 14.36 -12.48 13.64
CA TYR A 165 14.94 -13.81 13.54
C TYR A 165 14.20 -14.79 14.42
N PHE A 166 14.02 -15.99 13.91
CA PHE A 166 13.60 -17.12 14.71
C PHE A 166 14.34 -18.39 14.29
N LYS A 167 14.47 -19.30 15.25
CA LYS A 167 14.98 -20.64 15.01
C LYS A 167 13.81 -21.59 14.98
N ALA A 168 13.84 -22.54 14.05
CA ALA A 168 12.81 -23.56 13.97
C ALA A 168 13.38 -24.87 13.45
N ASN A 169 12.90 -25.99 14.01
CA ASN A 169 13.25 -27.32 13.53
C ASN A 169 12.33 -27.70 12.37
N PHE A 170 12.90 -27.78 11.18
CA PHE A 170 12.18 -28.26 10.00
C PHE A 170 12.30 -29.77 9.93
N LYS A 171 11.22 -30.44 9.54
CA LYS A 171 11.28 -31.84 9.08
C LYS A 171 11.66 -31.88 7.60
N LYS A 172 12.14 -33.03 7.13
CA LYS A 172 12.24 -33.29 5.69
C LYS A 172 10.84 -33.26 5.08
N GLY A 173 10.69 -32.62 3.93
CA GLY A 173 9.40 -32.38 3.26
C GLY A 173 8.74 -31.08 3.73
N GLU A 174 7.42 -31.10 3.82
CA GLU A 174 6.61 -29.90 4.06
C GLU A 174 6.69 -29.38 5.49
N ASN A 175 6.86 -28.06 5.64
CA ASN A 175 6.81 -27.34 6.90
C ASN A 175 5.93 -26.10 6.74
N ILE A 176 5.06 -25.86 7.72
CA ILE A 176 4.16 -24.71 7.71
C ILE A 176 4.77 -23.62 8.56
N VAL A 177 4.86 -22.40 8.04
CA VAL A 177 5.28 -21.21 8.78
C VAL A 177 4.18 -20.16 8.63
N GLU A 178 3.74 -19.60 9.75
CA GLU A 178 2.69 -18.59 9.77
C GLU A 178 3.18 -17.35 10.52
N HIS A 179 2.99 -16.18 9.92
CA HIS A 179 3.26 -14.89 10.56
C HIS A 179 2.00 -14.05 10.64
N SER A 180 1.93 -13.24 11.69
CA SER A 180 0.96 -12.15 11.79
C SER A 180 1.64 -10.90 12.33
N TYR A 181 1.29 -9.75 11.81
CA TYR A 181 1.77 -8.45 12.28
C TYR A 181 0.84 -7.35 11.76
N ARG A 182 1.11 -6.11 12.17
CA ARG A 182 0.40 -4.94 11.64
C ARG A 182 1.34 -3.76 11.47
N TYR A 183 1.03 -2.89 10.51
CA TYR A 183 1.86 -1.75 10.17
C TYR A 183 1.04 -0.56 9.68
N ASP A 184 1.52 0.66 9.94
CA ASP A 184 0.69 1.87 9.77
C ASP A 184 0.61 2.38 8.31
N GLY A 185 1.54 1.97 7.45
CA GLY A 185 1.64 2.46 6.06
C GLY A 185 2.25 3.85 5.98
N SER A 186 2.55 4.30 4.76
CA SER A 186 3.20 5.58 4.45
C SER A 186 2.16 6.64 4.09
N SER A 187 2.12 7.74 4.85
CA SER A 187 1.05 8.75 4.72
C SER A 187 1.50 9.92 3.85
N GLY A 188 0.62 10.31 2.92
CA GLY A 188 0.76 11.52 2.12
C GLY A 188 -0.53 12.34 2.17
N VAL A 189 -0.53 13.51 1.52
CA VAL A 189 -1.72 14.38 1.49
C VAL A 189 -2.91 13.66 0.85
N GLY A 190 -3.83 13.20 1.71
CA GLY A 190 -5.07 12.50 1.37
C GLY A 190 -4.91 11.05 0.92
N ILE A 191 -3.75 10.42 1.13
CA ILE A 191 -3.48 9.02 0.77
C ILE A 191 -2.67 8.31 1.84
N VAL A 192 -2.79 6.98 1.89
CA VAL A 192 -1.90 6.11 2.67
C VAL A 192 -1.49 4.92 1.81
N ASP A 193 -0.19 4.69 1.69
CA ASP A 193 0.39 3.59 0.91
C ASP A 193 0.78 2.42 1.83
N PHE A 194 0.29 1.23 1.51
CA PHE A 194 0.54 -0.02 2.21
C PHE A 194 1.27 -1.00 1.28
N ASN A 195 2.60 -0.92 1.28
CA ASN A 195 3.44 -1.74 0.42
C ASN A 195 3.80 -3.08 1.09
N TYR A 196 4.05 -4.09 0.27
CA TYR A 196 4.59 -5.38 0.72
C TYR A 196 5.65 -5.91 -0.24
N VAL A 197 6.84 -6.20 0.30
CA VAL A 197 7.98 -6.71 -0.46
C VAL A 197 7.89 -8.23 -0.62
N TRP A 198 7.45 -8.72 -1.78
CA TRP A 198 7.39 -10.16 -2.11
C TRP A 198 8.48 -10.62 -3.09
N SER A 199 9.28 -9.71 -3.66
CA SER A 199 10.37 -10.06 -4.60
C SER A 199 11.45 -10.96 -3.97
N THR A 200 11.50 -11.02 -2.64
CA THR A 200 12.40 -11.91 -1.91
C THR A 200 12.08 -13.40 -2.10
N ILE A 201 10.95 -13.75 -2.74
CA ILE A 201 10.70 -15.07 -3.34
C ILE A 201 11.89 -15.53 -4.21
N SER A 202 12.56 -14.60 -4.89
CA SER A 202 13.77 -14.85 -5.70
C SER A 202 14.95 -15.43 -4.92
N LYS A 203 14.95 -15.34 -3.59
CA LYS A 203 16.03 -15.86 -2.72
C LYS A 203 15.85 -17.35 -2.37
N TRP A 204 14.69 -17.93 -2.64
CA TRP A 204 14.38 -19.33 -2.35
C TRP A 204 14.68 -20.26 -3.53
N LYS A 205 14.79 -21.57 -3.27
CA LYS A 205 14.97 -22.56 -4.34
C LYS A 205 13.83 -22.47 -5.34
N ASN A 206 14.17 -22.58 -6.62
CA ASN A 206 13.30 -22.40 -7.79
C ASN A 206 12.83 -20.96 -8.06
N GLN A 207 13.13 -20.00 -7.16
CA GLN A 207 12.84 -18.57 -7.32
C GLN A 207 11.38 -18.30 -7.69
N LYS A 208 10.46 -19.07 -7.10
CA LYS A 208 9.02 -19.01 -7.36
C LYS A 208 8.24 -19.57 -6.19
N VAL A 209 6.94 -19.27 -6.19
CA VAL A 209 5.93 -19.96 -5.37
C VAL A 209 5.09 -20.85 -6.27
N ASP A 210 4.98 -22.14 -5.95
CA ASP A 210 4.20 -23.07 -6.78
C ASP A 210 2.70 -22.71 -6.77
N ASN A 211 2.11 -22.42 -5.60
CA ASN A 211 0.70 -22.00 -5.44
C ASN A 211 0.59 -20.70 -4.61
N PHE A 212 0.19 -19.60 -5.24
CA PHE A 212 0.15 -18.28 -4.61
C PHE A 212 -1.28 -17.73 -4.54
N GLU A 213 -1.67 -17.26 -3.37
CA GLU A 213 -2.97 -16.61 -3.12
C GLU A 213 -2.77 -15.31 -2.36
N VAL A 214 -3.44 -14.26 -2.81
CA VAL A 214 -3.49 -12.97 -2.11
C VAL A 214 -4.95 -12.60 -1.87
N ILE A 215 -5.25 -12.15 -0.66
CA ILE A 215 -6.55 -11.67 -0.22
C ILE A 215 -6.35 -10.26 0.34
N VAL A 216 -7.21 -9.33 -0.09
CA VAL A 216 -7.25 -7.94 0.37
C VAL A 216 -8.67 -7.65 0.89
N GLU A 217 -8.77 -7.40 2.19
CA GLU A 217 -9.96 -6.93 2.89
C GLU A 217 -9.83 -5.42 3.18
N PRO A 218 -10.25 -4.53 2.26
CA PRO A 218 -10.09 -3.08 2.44
C PRO A 218 -11.12 -2.45 3.38
N GLY A 219 -12.08 -3.24 3.89
CA GLY A 219 -13.24 -2.72 4.62
C GLY A 219 -14.06 -1.77 3.75
N ASP A 220 -14.31 -0.56 4.26
CA ASP A 220 -15.00 0.52 3.56
C ASP A 220 -14.03 1.52 2.91
N ALA A 221 -12.72 1.27 2.86
CA ALA A 221 -11.76 2.17 2.23
C ALA A 221 -11.97 2.24 0.71
N LEU A 222 -11.72 3.42 0.12
CA LEU A 222 -11.50 3.55 -1.32
C LEU A 222 -10.03 3.21 -1.57
N ILE A 223 -9.77 2.20 -2.39
CA ILE A 223 -8.40 1.73 -2.66
C ILE A 223 -8.05 1.77 -4.15
N ALA A 224 -6.76 1.89 -4.42
CA ALA A 224 -6.14 1.73 -5.73
C ALA A 224 -4.95 0.75 -5.63
N MET A 225 -4.82 -0.15 -6.60
CA MET A 225 -3.73 -1.12 -6.68
C MET A 225 -3.24 -1.23 -8.13
N PRO A 226 -1.94 -1.10 -8.42
CA PRO A 226 -1.39 -1.41 -9.73
C PRO A 226 -1.75 -2.83 -10.18
N VAL A 227 -1.82 -3.05 -11.49
CA VAL A 227 -2.04 -4.41 -12.02
C VAL A 227 -0.83 -5.30 -11.74
N VAL A 228 -1.07 -6.46 -11.14
CA VAL A 228 -0.01 -7.47 -10.96
C VAL A 228 0.15 -8.24 -12.26
N LYS A 229 1.38 -8.38 -12.74
CA LYS A 229 1.70 -9.15 -13.94
C LYS A 229 2.55 -10.37 -13.60
N THR A 230 2.37 -11.44 -14.37
CA THR A 230 3.32 -12.54 -14.40
C THR A 230 4.56 -12.14 -15.20
N LYS A 231 5.63 -12.94 -15.10
CA LYS A 231 6.90 -12.71 -15.82
C LYS A 231 6.76 -12.62 -17.35
N ASP A 232 5.77 -13.30 -17.93
CA ASP A 232 5.43 -13.21 -19.36
C ASP A 232 4.57 -11.98 -19.71
N GLY A 233 4.36 -11.06 -18.77
CA GLY A 233 3.63 -9.82 -18.95
C GLY A 233 2.11 -9.96 -18.86
N LYS A 234 1.59 -11.15 -18.51
CA LYS A 234 0.15 -11.40 -18.43
C LYS A 234 -0.40 -10.84 -17.11
N GLU A 235 -1.43 -10.00 -17.23
CA GLU A 235 -2.16 -9.45 -16.08
C GLU A 235 -2.86 -10.57 -15.28
N ILE A 236 -2.66 -10.54 -13.96
CA ILE A 236 -3.41 -11.34 -13.00
C ILE A 236 -4.67 -10.55 -12.64
N LYS A 237 -5.84 -11.16 -12.90
CA LYS A 237 -7.13 -10.53 -12.62
C LYS A 237 -7.52 -10.74 -11.16
N TRP A 238 -7.86 -9.64 -10.50
CA TRP A 238 -8.50 -9.67 -9.18
C TRP A 238 -9.96 -10.08 -9.31
N GLN A 239 -10.44 -10.83 -8.33
CA GLN A 239 -11.81 -11.28 -8.19
C GLN A 239 -12.41 -10.65 -6.95
N LEU A 240 -13.67 -10.21 -7.05
CA LEU A 240 -14.45 -9.73 -5.92
C LEU A 240 -15.25 -10.89 -5.31
N ALA A 241 -15.03 -11.18 -4.04
CA ALA A 241 -15.90 -12.02 -3.22
C ALA A 241 -16.73 -11.14 -2.29
N GLY A 242 -17.91 -10.71 -2.74
CA GLY A 242 -18.82 -9.86 -1.97
C GLY A 242 -19.53 -8.81 -2.82
N GLU A 243 -19.78 -7.64 -2.22
CA GLU A 243 -20.52 -6.53 -2.80
C GLU A 243 -19.68 -5.25 -2.78
N GLY A 244 -19.64 -4.55 -3.91
CA GLY A 244 -18.87 -3.31 -4.05
C GLY A 244 -18.70 -2.90 -5.50
N ASN A 245 -18.10 -1.73 -5.70
CA ASN A 245 -17.71 -1.24 -7.00
C ASN A 245 -16.23 -1.51 -7.22
N VAL A 246 -15.90 -2.07 -8.38
CA VAL A 246 -14.54 -2.40 -8.79
C VAL A 246 -14.40 -2.06 -10.26
N ASP A 247 -13.36 -1.31 -10.63
CA ASP A 247 -13.08 -0.98 -12.02
C ASP A 247 -11.59 -0.92 -12.27
N TYR A 248 -11.18 -1.29 -13.48
CA TYR A 248 -9.85 -1.04 -13.96
C TYR A 248 -9.84 0.28 -14.71
N ALA A 249 -8.78 1.05 -14.54
CA ALA A 249 -8.66 2.35 -15.16
C ALA A 249 -7.20 2.64 -15.52
N TYR A 250 -7.01 3.62 -16.40
CA TYR A 250 -5.72 4.00 -16.95
C TYR A 250 -5.34 5.39 -16.43
N LYS A 251 -4.09 5.50 -15.96
CA LYS A 251 -3.46 6.76 -15.59
C LYS A 251 -2.29 7.02 -16.51
N GLU A 252 -2.12 8.27 -16.91
CA GLU A 252 -0.88 8.70 -17.55
C GLU A 252 0.32 8.60 -16.58
N ASN A 253 1.42 8.06 -17.08
CA ASN A 253 2.72 8.18 -16.43
C ASN A 253 3.39 9.46 -16.96
N TYR A 254 3.59 10.46 -16.11
CA TYR A 254 4.18 11.74 -16.52
C TYR A 254 5.66 11.65 -16.92
N GLU A 255 6.36 10.60 -16.52
CA GLU A 255 7.78 10.39 -16.85
C GLU A 255 7.93 9.70 -18.20
N THR A 256 7.12 8.67 -18.46
CA THR A 256 7.23 7.84 -19.67
C THR A 256 6.23 8.21 -20.76
N ASN A 257 5.19 8.99 -20.43
CA ASN A 257 3.98 9.23 -21.23
C ASN A 257 3.24 7.96 -21.64
N GLU A 258 3.53 6.82 -21.01
CA GLU A 258 2.82 5.57 -21.26
C GLU A 258 1.75 5.36 -20.17
N PRO A 259 0.48 5.16 -20.55
CA PRO A 259 -0.56 4.94 -19.56
C PRO A 259 -0.35 3.59 -18.87
N TYR A 260 -0.44 3.57 -17.55
CA TYR A 260 -0.44 2.34 -16.76
C TYR A 260 -1.83 2.06 -16.19
N LYS A 261 -2.09 0.77 -15.98
CA LYS A 261 -3.39 0.27 -15.56
C LYS A 261 -3.43 0.06 -14.06
N VAL A 262 -4.51 0.48 -13.43
CA VAL A 262 -4.74 0.45 -11.98
C VAL A 262 -6.14 -0.12 -11.71
N LEU A 263 -6.24 -0.99 -10.71
CA LEU A 263 -7.50 -1.43 -10.16
C LEU A 263 -7.95 -0.45 -9.07
N TYR A 264 -9.18 0.05 -9.17
CA TYR A 264 -9.82 0.81 -8.11
C TYR A 264 -10.98 0.02 -7.52
N ALA A 265 -11.17 0.12 -6.21
CA ALA A 265 -12.27 -0.55 -5.54
C ALA A 265 -12.79 0.22 -4.33
N LYS A 266 -14.10 0.16 -4.12
CA LYS A 266 -14.80 0.55 -2.90
C LYS A 266 -15.79 -0.55 -2.57
N LEU A 267 -15.60 -1.22 -1.45
CA LEU A 267 -16.43 -2.37 -1.08
C LEU A 267 -17.51 -1.97 -0.08
N LYS A 268 -18.67 -2.62 -0.20
CA LYS A 268 -19.71 -2.65 0.83
C LYS A 268 -19.44 -3.76 1.83
N LYS A 269 -19.03 -4.92 1.31
CA LYS A 269 -18.79 -6.14 2.08
C LYS A 269 -17.92 -7.09 1.26
N GLY A 270 -16.99 -7.77 1.92
CA GLY A 270 -16.20 -8.84 1.31
C GLY A 270 -14.75 -8.42 1.04
N TYR A 271 -14.13 -9.09 0.08
CA TYR A 271 -12.70 -8.94 -0.20
C TYR A 271 -12.38 -9.11 -1.69
N LEU A 272 -11.21 -8.59 -2.07
CA LEU A 272 -10.59 -8.87 -3.36
C LEU A 272 -9.59 -10.00 -3.20
N TYR A 273 -9.48 -10.87 -4.20
CA TYR A 273 -8.45 -11.92 -4.18
C TYR A 273 -7.99 -12.30 -5.58
N PHE A 274 -6.81 -12.92 -5.66
CA PHE A 274 -6.41 -13.69 -6.83
C PHE A 274 -5.68 -14.97 -6.42
N LYS A 275 -5.62 -15.91 -7.35
CA LYS A 275 -4.82 -17.13 -7.25
C LYS A 275 -4.01 -17.31 -8.51
N THR A 276 -2.75 -17.70 -8.36
CA THR A 276 -1.89 -17.99 -9.50
C THR A 276 -0.90 -19.10 -9.14
N ASN A 277 -0.40 -19.76 -10.18
CA ASN A 277 0.56 -20.85 -10.04
C ASN A 277 1.91 -20.40 -10.59
N ASN A 278 3.00 -20.92 -10.02
CA ASN A 278 4.38 -20.62 -10.43
C ASN A 278 4.68 -19.11 -10.39
N PHE A 279 4.21 -18.41 -9.36
CA PHE A 279 4.37 -16.97 -9.23
C PHE A 279 5.85 -16.59 -9.11
N LYS A 280 6.25 -15.59 -9.90
CA LYS A 280 7.61 -15.04 -9.96
C LYS A 280 7.49 -13.52 -10.07
N PRO A 281 7.40 -12.79 -8.93
CA PRO A 281 7.23 -11.35 -8.97
C PRO A 281 8.51 -10.65 -9.43
N GLU A 282 8.35 -9.59 -10.21
CA GLU A 282 9.42 -8.62 -10.56
C GLU A 282 9.14 -7.23 -9.97
N GLU A 283 7.87 -6.90 -9.73
CA GLU A 283 7.39 -5.70 -9.03
C GLU A 283 6.95 -6.09 -7.61
N GLU A 284 6.79 -5.12 -6.70
CA GLU A 284 6.28 -5.35 -5.35
C GLU A 284 4.75 -5.21 -5.27
N PHE A 285 4.17 -5.58 -4.12
CA PHE A 285 2.76 -5.32 -3.86
C PHE A 285 2.59 -3.88 -3.37
N GLU A 286 1.65 -3.17 -3.99
CA GLU A 286 1.27 -1.81 -3.60
C GLU A 286 -0.25 -1.73 -3.42
N LEU A 287 -0.67 -1.13 -2.31
CA LEU A 287 -2.05 -0.76 -2.07
C LEU A 287 -2.10 0.66 -1.56
N ARG A 288 -2.83 1.53 -2.27
CA ARG A 288 -3.07 2.91 -1.88
C ARG A 288 -4.49 3.07 -1.36
N GLU A 289 -4.64 3.49 -0.11
CA GLU A 289 -5.89 4.06 0.39
C GLU A 289 -6.03 5.51 -0.06
N ILE A 290 -7.22 5.90 -0.51
CA ILE A 290 -7.58 7.26 -0.90
C ILE A 290 -8.55 7.82 0.15
N LYS A 291 -8.10 8.79 0.94
CA LYS A 291 -8.84 9.37 2.08
C LYS A 291 -9.84 10.45 1.70
N GLY A 292 -9.82 10.95 0.46
CA GLY A 292 -10.74 11.99 0.03
C GLY A 292 -10.72 12.28 -1.47
N LEU A 293 -11.68 13.08 -1.92
CA LEU A 293 -11.88 13.38 -3.34
C LEU A 293 -11.04 14.55 -3.87
N ARG A 294 -10.32 15.27 -3.01
CA ARG A 294 -9.44 16.39 -3.42
C ARG A 294 -8.07 15.94 -3.93
N VAL A 295 -7.80 14.65 -3.90
CA VAL A 295 -6.50 14.08 -4.26
C VAL A 295 -6.44 13.84 -5.76
N ASN A 296 -6.37 14.93 -6.52
CA ASN A 296 -6.58 14.88 -7.97
C ASN A 296 -5.57 14.01 -8.74
N TYR A 297 -4.35 13.84 -8.22
CA TYR A 297 -3.29 13.06 -8.85
C TYR A 297 -3.48 11.54 -8.74
N VAL A 298 -4.43 11.03 -7.92
CA VAL A 298 -4.67 9.58 -7.82
C VAL A 298 -5.78 9.07 -8.73
N PHE A 299 -6.61 9.94 -9.30
CA PHE A 299 -7.74 9.51 -10.11
C PHE A 299 -7.35 9.28 -11.57
N PRO A 300 -7.99 8.31 -12.23
CA PRO A 300 -7.64 7.92 -13.59
C PRO A 300 -8.29 8.83 -14.63
N ASP A 301 -7.71 8.83 -15.83
CA ASP A 301 -8.20 9.59 -16.99
C ASP A 301 -9.33 8.84 -17.72
N LYS A 302 -9.22 7.51 -17.76
CA LYS A 302 -10.17 6.64 -18.46
C LYS A 302 -10.41 5.33 -17.69
N THR A 303 -11.67 4.87 -17.68
CA THR A 303 -12.10 3.68 -16.94
C THR A 303 -12.67 2.62 -17.88
N GLU A 304 -12.57 1.34 -17.51
CA GLU A 304 -13.08 0.23 -18.34
C GLU A 304 -14.61 0.10 -18.25
N LYS A 305 -15.20 0.31 -17.06
CA LYS A 305 -16.67 0.21 -16.85
C LYS A 305 -17.39 1.54 -16.91
N GLY A 306 -16.68 2.65 -17.13
CA GLY A 306 -17.27 3.97 -17.28
C GLY A 306 -17.64 4.66 -15.95
N PHE A 307 -17.13 4.16 -14.81
CA PHE A 307 -17.29 4.87 -13.55
C PHE A 307 -16.59 6.23 -13.59
N LYS A 308 -17.18 7.21 -12.91
CA LYS A 308 -16.55 8.49 -12.59
C LYS A 308 -15.78 8.39 -11.28
N PHE A 309 -14.76 9.22 -11.16
CA PHE A 309 -14.02 9.43 -9.91
C PHE A 309 -14.15 10.87 -9.42
N LYS A 310 -14.26 11.81 -10.36
CA LYS A 310 -14.49 13.23 -10.13
C LYS A 310 -15.29 13.83 -11.28
N ASP A 311 -15.71 15.06 -11.08
CA ASP A 311 -16.29 15.96 -12.07
C ASP A 311 -16.15 17.42 -11.62
N ASP A 312 -16.61 18.35 -12.45
CA ASP A 312 -16.48 19.80 -12.23
C ASP A 312 -17.12 20.28 -10.92
N LEU A 313 -18.18 19.61 -10.46
CA LEU A 313 -18.83 19.93 -9.19
C LEU A 313 -18.04 19.43 -7.98
N THR A 314 -17.21 18.39 -8.13
CA THR A 314 -16.41 17.86 -7.02
C THR A 314 -15.43 18.91 -6.52
N ASP A 315 -14.63 19.51 -7.41
CA ASP A 315 -13.64 20.53 -7.03
C ASP A 315 -14.32 21.78 -6.44
N ASN A 316 -15.41 22.25 -7.06
CA ASN A 316 -16.19 23.38 -6.56
C ASN A 316 -16.79 23.08 -5.18
N ALA A 317 -17.31 21.87 -4.92
CA ALA A 317 -17.91 21.53 -3.63
C ALA A 317 -16.91 21.66 -2.49
N TYR A 318 -15.67 21.24 -2.71
CA TYR A 318 -14.60 21.27 -1.71
C TYR A 318 -13.79 22.57 -1.69
N SER A 319 -14.14 23.54 -2.52
CA SER A 319 -13.48 24.85 -2.60
C SER A 319 -14.45 26.04 -2.55
N ILE A 320 -15.75 25.81 -2.34
CA ILE A 320 -16.80 26.84 -2.48
C ILE A 320 -16.54 28.13 -1.69
N LYS A 321 -15.92 28.04 -0.51
CA LYS A 321 -15.55 29.21 0.32
C LYS A 321 -14.48 30.12 -0.31
N TYR A 322 -13.78 29.64 -1.33
CA TYR A 322 -12.74 30.35 -2.06
C TYR A 322 -13.21 30.85 -3.43
N LEU A 323 -14.39 30.43 -3.89
CA LEU A 323 -14.97 30.91 -5.14
C LEU A 323 -15.42 32.36 -4.99
N ASP A 324 -15.23 33.16 -6.03
CA ASP A 324 -15.71 34.52 -6.06
C ASP A 324 -17.24 34.59 -6.28
N LYS A 325 -17.80 35.80 -6.17
CA LYS A 325 -19.25 35.99 -6.29
C LYS A 325 -19.79 35.63 -7.67
N ASP A 326 -19.02 35.84 -8.73
CA ASP A 326 -19.46 35.59 -10.10
C ASP A 326 -19.35 34.11 -10.43
N GLU A 327 -18.30 33.43 -9.96
CA GLU A 327 -18.19 31.97 -9.97
C GLU A 327 -19.37 31.33 -9.23
N ILE A 328 -19.67 31.79 -8.02
CA ILE A 328 -20.81 31.29 -7.25
C ILE A 328 -22.11 31.51 -8.02
N LYS A 329 -22.37 32.70 -8.61
CA LYS A 329 -23.62 32.96 -9.37
C LYS A 329 -23.84 32.00 -10.52
N ASN A 330 -22.78 31.46 -11.13
CA ASN A 330 -22.88 30.54 -12.25
C ASN A 330 -23.29 29.12 -11.83
N ILE A 331 -23.23 28.79 -10.54
CA ILE A 331 -23.67 27.49 -10.00
C ILE A 331 -25.19 27.51 -9.81
N SER A 332 -25.92 26.56 -10.37
CA SER A 332 -27.37 26.44 -10.18
C SER A 332 -27.74 25.92 -8.78
N ASP A 333 -29.00 26.10 -8.38
CA ASP A 333 -29.49 25.56 -7.10
C ASP A 333 -29.49 24.02 -7.08
N GLU A 334 -29.70 23.36 -8.24
CA GLU A 334 -29.58 21.90 -8.35
C GLU A 334 -28.12 21.45 -8.14
N GLU A 335 -27.14 22.18 -8.68
CA GLU A 335 -25.72 21.90 -8.47
C GLU A 335 -25.30 22.13 -7.02
N LEU A 336 -25.76 23.20 -6.37
CA LEU A 336 -25.52 23.41 -4.94
C LEU A 336 -26.07 22.26 -4.09
N GLN A 337 -27.25 21.73 -4.44
CA GLN A 337 -27.82 20.56 -3.76
C GLN A 337 -26.96 19.31 -3.97
N ILE A 338 -26.39 19.11 -5.15
CA ILE A 338 -25.45 18.01 -5.40
C ILE A 338 -24.15 18.23 -4.60
N MET A 339 -23.56 19.43 -4.66
CA MET A 339 -22.33 19.82 -3.97
C MET A 339 -22.42 19.56 -2.47
N ARG A 340 -23.54 19.97 -1.85
CA ARG A 340 -23.84 19.72 -0.43
C ARG A 340 -23.83 18.23 -0.06
N ASN A 341 -24.18 17.35 -1.00
CA ASN A 341 -24.37 15.93 -0.75
C ASN A 341 -23.14 15.06 -1.08
N TYR A 342 -22.04 15.60 -1.61
CA TYR A 342 -20.81 14.81 -1.83
C TYR A 342 -20.29 14.12 -0.56
N PRO A 343 -20.14 14.82 0.60
CA PRO A 343 -19.63 14.16 1.80
C PRO A 343 -20.54 13.02 2.29
N TYR A 344 -21.86 13.21 2.21
CA TYR A 344 -22.84 12.16 2.56
C TYR A 344 -22.76 10.97 1.60
N ALA A 345 -22.61 11.22 0.29
CA ALA A 345 -22.44 10.17 -0.70
C ALA A 345 -21.15 9.37 -0.46
N LEU A 346 -20.04 10.05 -0.21
CA LEU A 346 -18.75 9.42 0.09
C LEU A 346 -18.79 8.54 1.36
N ALA A 347 -19.56 8.98 2.36
CA ALA A 347 -19.83 8.22 3.59
C ALA A 347 -20.84 7.06 3.41
N GLY A 348 -21.43 6.91 2.22
CA GLY A 348 -22.33 5.81 1.88
C GLY A 348 -23.81 6.08 2.16
N TYR A 349 -24.25 7.34 2.20
CA TYR A 349 -25.66 7.67 2.45
C TYR A 349 -26.58 7.15 1.33
N ASP A 350 -27.61 6.38 1.66
CA ASP A 350 -28.59 5.88 0.68
C ASP A 350 -29.69 6.93 0.41
N PHE A 351 -29.50 7.72 -0.63
CA PHE A 351 -30.43 8.78 -1.04
C PHE A 351 -31.79 8.22 -1.44
N SER A 352 -32.86 8.75 -0.84
CA SER A 352 -34.24 8.50 -1.28
C SER A 352 -34.63 9.38 -2.48
N ASP A 353 -33.97 10.53 -2.65
CA ASP A 353 -34.09 11.35 -3.85
C ASP A 353 -33.44 10.62 -5.03
N LYS A 354 -34.25 10.32 -6.05
CA LYS A 354 -33.81 9.57 -7.22
C LYS A 354 -32.77 10.35 -8.04
N LYS A 355 -32.89 11.68 -8.17
CA LYS A 355 -31.92 12.48 -8.93
C LYS A 355 -30.54 12.41 -8.28
N LEU A 356 -30.47 12.55 -6.95
CA LEU A 356 -29.20 12.45 -6.22
C LEU A 356 -28.63 11.03 -6.29
N LYS A 357 -29.48 10.00 -6.10
CA LYS A 357 -29.04 8.60 -6.22
C LYS A 357 -28.49 8.30 -7.61
N ASP A 358 -29.22 8.65 -8.66
CA ASP A 358 -28.80 8.44 -10.06
C ASP A 358 -27.55 9.24 -10.40
N TYR A 359 -27.36 10.42 -9.80
CA TYR A 359 -26.14 11.22 -9.95
C TYR A 359 -24.93 10.51 -9.35
N PHE A 360 -24.99 10.17 -8.06
CA PHE A 360 -23.84 9.58 -7.36
C PHE A 360 -23.57 8.13 -7.76
N SER A 361 -24.57 7.37 -8.23
CA SER A 361 -24.37 6.01 -8.77
C SER A 361 -23.44 5.92 -9.98
N LYS A 362 -23.09 7.06 -10.60
CA LYS A 362 -22.07 7.13 -11.65
C LYS A 362 -20.65 7.02 -11.10
N PHE A 363 -20.43 7.25 -9.80
CA PHE A 363 -19.11 7.29 -9.19
C PHE A 363 -18.71 5.95 -8.58
N LEU A 364 -17.45 5.55 -8.77
CA LEU A 364 -16.94 4.29 -8.21
C LEU A 364 -17.04 4.26 -6.69
N TRP A 365 -16.72 5.39 -6.04
CA TRP A 365 -16.67 5.49 -4.57
C TRP A 365 -18.04 5.59 -3.90
N TYR A 366 -19.13 5.80 -4.64
CA TYR A 366 -20.48 5.82 -4.07
C TYR A 366 -21.04 4.41 -3.93
N VAL A 367 -21.03 3.92 -2.70
CA VAL A 367 -21.58 2.61 -2.32
C VAL A 367 -22.55 2.81 -1.17
N PRO A 368 -23.87 2.79 -1.40
CA PRO A 368 -24.85 3.07 -0.35
C PRO A 368 -24.90 1.95 0.70
N THR A 369 -24.66 2.33 1.95
CA THR A 369 -24.62 1.44 3.12
C THR A 369 -25.83 1.61 4.03
N GLY A 370 -26.39 2.82 4.12
CA GLY A 370 -27.57 3.12 4.93
C GLY A 370 -27.88 4.61 5.01
N LYS A 371 -28.87 4.99 5.81
CA LYS A 371 -29.23 6.40 6.04
C LYS A 371 -28.49 7.03 7.21
N ASP A 372 -27.97 6.23 8.11
CA ASP A 372 -27.27 6.71 9.31
C ASP A 372 -25.76 6.73 9.06
N VAL A 373 -25.30 7.76 8.35
CA VAL A 373 -23.87 7.99 8.11
C VAL A 373 -23.32 9.08 9.03
N LYS A 374 -22.03 8.97 9.36
CA LYS A 374 -21.31 9.98 10.15
C LYS A 374 -20.30 10.67 9.25
N LEU A 375 -20.29 11.99 9.28
CA LEU A 375 -19.27 12.81 8.61
C LEU A 375 -18.14 13.13 9.57
N GLY A 376 -16.92 13.24 9.04
CA GLY A 376 -15.82 13.86 9.76
C GLY A 376 -16.02 15.37 9.91
N GLU A 377 -15.22 16.01 10.76
CA GLU A 377 -15.29 17.45 11.00
C GLU A 377 -15.07 18.26 9.71
N ALA A 378 -14.05 17.94 8.93
CA ALA A 378 -13.76 18.62 7.66
C ALA A 378 -14.92 18.48 6.65
N ASP A 379 -15.48 17.28 6.51
CA ASP A 379 -16.65 17.00 5.67
C ASP A 379 -17.86 17.82 6.09
N TYR A 380 -18.08 17.96 7.39
CA TYR A 380 -19.17 18.76 7.93
C TYR A 380 -18.97 20.27 7.67
N GLU A 381 -17.75 20.78 7.76
CA GLU A 381 -17.43 22.17 7.41
C GLU A 381 -17.70 22.45 5.92
N TYR A 382 -17.37 21.52 5.02
CA TYR A 382 -17.72 21.69 3.59
C TYR A 382 -19.23 21.77 3.37
N VAL A 383 -20.03 20.94 4.06
CA VAL A 383 -21.49 21.03 4.00
C VAL A 383 -21.99 22.40 4.48
N LYS A 384 -21.42 22.95 5.57
CA LYS A 384 -21.77 24.28 6.08
C LYS A 384 -21.44 25.40 5.10
N ASP A 385 -20.28 25.33 4.45
CA ASP A 385 -19.86 26.33 3.47
C ASP A 385 -20.86 26.39 2.30
N VAL A 386 -21.31 25.23 1.81
CA VAL A 386 -22.36 25.16 0.77
C VAL A 386 -23.71 25.64 1.30
N ASP A 387 -24.12 25.23 2.51
CA ASP A 387 -25.37 25.67 3.14
C ASP A 387 -25.43 27.19 3.32
N LYS A 388 -24.30 27.84 3.62
CA LYS A 388 -24.20 29.30 3.70
C LYS A 388 -24.55 29.95 2.36
N VAL A 389 -23.98 29.47 1.25
CA VAL A 389 -24.29 29.99 -0.09
C VAL A 389 -25.76 29.80 -0.45
N ILE A 390 -26.33 28.62 -0.17
CA ILE A 390 -27.75 28.34 -0.38
C ILE A 390 -28.63 29.32 0.40
N ASN A 391 -28.27 29.59 1.66
CA ASN A 391 -29.03 30.49 2.53
C ASN A 391 -28.90 31.96 2.12
N ASP A 392 -27.71 32.41 1.72
CA ASP A 392 -27.49 33.78 1.25
C ASP A 392 -28.33 34.08 0.00
N ARG A 393 -28.42 33.12 -0.94
CA ARG A 393 -29.31 33.21 -2.12
C ARG A 393 -30.79 33.33 -1.76
N LYS A 394 -31.27 32.47 -0.85
CA LYS A 394 -32.67 32.52 -0.39
C LYS A 394 -33.01 33.86 0.28
N ASN A 395 -32.02 34.52 0.86
CA ASN A 395 -32.15 35.82 1.52
C ASN A 395 -31.80 37.03 0.63
N GLY A 396 -31.45 36.81 -0.65
CA GLY A 396 -31.11 37.87 -1.60
C GLY A 396 -29.81 38.63 -1.29
N LYS A 397 -28.83 37.97 -0.67
CA LYS A 397 -27.55 38.56 -0.24
C LYS A 397 -26.39 38.34 -1.20
#